data_AF-A0A2J6HX33-F1
#
_entry.id   AF-A0A2J6HX33-F1
#
_cell.length_a   1.000
_cell.length_b   1.000
_cell.length_c   1.000
_cell.angle_alpha   90.00
_cell.angle_beta   90.00
_cell.angle_gamma   90.00
#
_symmetry.space_group_name_H-M   'P 1'
#
loop_
_entity.id
_entity.type
_entity.pdbx_description
1 polymer ?
#
loop_
_entity_poly.entity_id
_entity_poly.type
_entity_poly.pdbx_seq_one_letter_code
_entity_poly.pdbx_strand_id
1 'polypeptide(L)' 'MKYNVHRLDVKADNMQDRLEKFINSLKGEVISIIPNVKPTFMGMGGTAKVDYLLIVEKL' A
#
# COMPACT_ATOMS: atom_id res chain seq x y z
N MET A 1 3.94 -8.75 21.98
CA MET A 1 3.79 -7.73 20.92
C MET A 1 2.89 -8.31 19.86
N LYS A 2 1.87 -7.58 19.42
CA LYS A 2 0.92 -8.04 18.40
C LYS A 2 1.06 -7.14 17.18
N TYR A 3 1.01 -7.74 16.00
CA TYR A 3 1.08 -7.03 14.74
C TYR A 3 -0.16 -7.33 13.91
N ASN A 4 -0.67 -6.33 13.23
CA ASN A 4 -1.66 -6.47 12.18
C ASN A 4 -1.00 -6.12 10.83
N VAL A 5 -1.40 -6.83 9.79
CA VAL A 5 -1.01 -6.53 8.42
C VAL A 5 -2.27 -6.21 7.64
N HIS A 6 -2.34 -4.99 7.14
CA HIS A 6 -3.49 -4.48 6.41
C HIS A 6 -3.17 -4.39 4.94
N ARG A 7 -4.14 -4.73 4.07
CA ARG A 7 -4.04 -4.48 2.64
C ARG A 7 -4.83 -3.23 2.29
N LEU A 8 -4.18 -2.28 1.63
CA LEU A 8 -4.81 -1.10 1.07
C LEU A 8 -4.67 -1.15 -0.46
N ASP A 9 -5.78 -1.41 -1.14
CA ASP A 9 -5.81 -1.27 -2.60
C ASP A 9 -5.65 0.21 -2.95
N VAL A 10 -4.83 0.52 -3.96
CA VAL A 10 -4.52 1.90 -4.36
C VAL A 10 -4.40 1.99 -5.88
N LYS A 11 -4.57 3.18 -6.42
CA LYS A 11 -4.23 3.53 -7.81
C LYS A 11 -3.19 4.63 -7.80
N ALA A 12 -2.45 4.77 -8.90
CA ALA A 12 -1.38 5.76 -8.99
C ALA A 12 -1.86 7.21 -8.73
N ASP A 13 -3.11 7.52 -9.09
CA ASP A 13 -3.72 8.85 -8.96
C ASP A 13 -4.30 9.14 -7.56
N ASN A 14 -4.51 8.11 -6.72
CA ASN A 14 -5.14 8.28 -5.40
C ASN A 14 -4.33 7.68 -4.23
N MET A 15 -3.15 7.13 -4.50
CA MET A 15 -2.35 6.40 -3.51
C MET A 15 -2.03 7.25 -2.28
N GLN A 16 -1.65 8.52 -2.47
CA GLN A 16 -1.29 9.42 -1.39
C GLN A 16 -2.48 9.69 -0.45
N ASP A 17 -3.60 10.19 -0.99
CA ASP A 17 -4.81 10.51 -0.20
C ASP A 17 -5.38 9.28 0.51
N ARG A 18 -5.41 8.12 -0.17
CA ARG A 18 -5.91 6.88 0.44
C ARG A 18 -5.01 6.37 1.56
N LEU A 19 -3.70 6.42 1.36
CA LEU A 19 -2.74 5.99 2.37
C LEU A 19 -2.81 6.90 3.60
N GLU A 20 -2.86 8.22 3.40
CA GLU A 20 -2.97 9.20 4.47
C GLU A 20 -4.24 8.99 5.30
N LYS A 21 -5.40 8.82 4.66
CA LYS A 21 -6.65 8.51 5.36
C LYS A 21 -6.57 7.19 6.13
N PHE A 22 -5.94 6.17 5.54
CA PHE A 22 -5.81 4.86 6.16
C PHE A 22 -4.95 4.92 7.43
N ILE A 23 -3.74 5.48 7.36
CA ILE A 23 -2.81 5.51 8.50
C ILE A 23 -3.35 6.36 9.65
N ASN A 24 -4.05 7.46 9.35
CA ASN A 24 -4.68 8.30 10.38
C ASN A 24 -5.88 7.61 11.06
N SER A 25 -6.42 6.53 10.48
CA SER A 25 -7.50 5.75 11.09
C SER A 25 -7.00 4.64 12.04
N LEU A 26 -5.70 4.31 11.99
CA LEU A 26 -5.10 3.25 12.80
C LEU A 26 -4.95 3.68 14.26
N LYS A 27 -5.00 2.70 15.16
CA LYS A 27 -4.82 2.94 16.61
C LYS A 27 -3.39 2.65 17.06
N GLY A 28 -2.72 1.73 16.38
CA GLY A 28 -1.34 1.36 16.63
C GLY A 28 -0.33 2.17 15.83
N GLU A 29 0.93 1.83 16.00
CA GLU A 29 2.05 2.47 15.32
C GLU A 29 2.28 1.81 13.95
N VAL A 30 2.34 2.61 12.88
CA VAL A 30 2.73 2.13 11.55
C VAL A 30 4.25 1.95 11.53
N ILE A 31 4.70 0.71 11.35
CA ILE A 31 6.13 0.38 11.37
C ILE A 31 6.71 0.07 9.98
N SER A 32 5.85 -0.23 9.00
CA SER A 32 6.28 -0.53 7.62
C SER A 32 5.13 -0.40 6.64
N ILE A 33 5.45 0.00 5.40
CA ILE A 33 4.55 0.07 4.25
C ILE A 33 5.27 -0.59 3.08
N ILE A 34 4.70 -1.69 2.57
CA ILE A 34 5.33 -2.53 1.54
C ILE A 34 4.46 -2.49 0.28
N PRO A 35 4.96 -1.98 -0.85
CA PRO A 35 4.22 -2.01 -2.11
C PRO A 35 4.28 -3.40 -2.74
N ASN A 36 3.13 -3.96 -3.11
CA ASN A 36 3.09 -5.03 -4.09
C ASN A 36 3.08 -4.43 -5.50
N VAL A 37 4.08 -4.79 -6.30
CA VAL A 37 4.20 -4.40 -7.70
C VAL A 37 3.94 -5.60 -8.61
N LYS A 38 3.10 -5.41 -9.61
CA LYS A 38 2.85 -6.42 -10.64
C LYS A 38 3.38 -5.98 -12.01
N PRO A 39 4.06 -6.87 -12.74
CA PRO A 39 4.37 -6.63 -14.15
C PRO A 39 3.09 -6.33 -14.93
N THR A 40 3.17 -5.40 -15.88
CA THR A 40 2.07 -5.03 -16.75
C THR A 40 2.66 -4.72 -18.12
N PHE A 41 2.04 -5.20 -19.20
CA PHE A 41 2.40 -4.77 -20.54
C PHE A 41 1.67 -3.49 -20.89
N MET A 42 2.41 -2.43 -21.22
CA MET A 42 1.88 -1.22 -21.83
C MET A 42 2.48 -1.07 -23.24
N GLY A 43 1.92 -0.18 -24.07
CA GLY A 43 2.29 -0.07 -25.49
C GLY A 43 3.78 0.18 -25.81
N MET A 44 4.60 0.52 -24.81
CA MET A 44 6.06 0.69 -24.93
C MET A 44 6.88 -0.51 -24.39
N GLY A 45 6.24 -1.65 -24.09
CA GLY A 45 6.90 -2.87 -23.60
C GLY A 45 6.49 -3.26 -22.18
N GLY A 46 7.35 -4.04 -21.51
CA GLY A 46 7.14 -4.46 -20.13
C GLY A 46 7.32 -3.30 -19.15
N THR A 47 6.30 -3.01 -18.35
CA THR A 47 6.34 -2.07 -17.23
C THR A 47 5.86 -2.75 -15.94
N ALA A 48 5.80 -2.02 -14.83
CA ALA A 48 5.25 -2.49 -13.58
C ALA A 48 4.32 -1.42 -12.99
N LYS A 49 3.28 -1.86 -12.29
CA LYS A 49 2.40 -0.97 -11.52
C LYS A 49 2.23 -1.49 -10.11
N VAL A 50 2.09 -0.56 -9.16
CA VAL A 50 1.65 -0.89 -7.80
C VAL A 50 0.22 -1.41 -7.88
N ASP A 51 -0.02 -2.55 -7.25
CA ASP A 51 -1.36 -3.16 -7.15
C ASP A 51 -2.03 -2.79 -5.83
N TYR A 52 -1.30 -2.92 -4.73
CA TYR A 52 -1.76 -2.56 -3.39
C TYR A 52 -0.56 -2.31 -2.46
N LEU A 53 -0.84 -1.74 -1.30
CA LEU A 53 0.11 -1.60 -0.21
C LEU A 53 -0.24 -2.58 0.92
N LEU A 54 0.79 -3.16 1.54
CA LEU A 54 0.67 -3.81 2.84
C LEU A 54 1.16 -2.83 3.92
N ILE A 55 0.32 -2.52 4.89
CA ILE A 55 0.66 -1.67 6.03
C ILE A 55 0.80 -2.56 7.26
N VAL A 56 1.97 -2.52 7.90
CA VAL A 56 2.22 -3.23 9.15
C VAL A 56 1.98 -2.29 10.32
N GLU A 57 1.01 -2.62 11.15
CA GLU A 57 0.65 -1.91 12.38
C GLU A 57 1.10 -2.73 13.59
N LYS A 58 1.76 -2.08 14.54
CA LYS A 58 2.07 -2.64 15.85
C LYS A 58 1.03 -2.15 16.85
N LEU A 59 0.35 -3.10 17.50
CA LEU A 59 -0.63 -2.85 18.57
C LEU A 59 0.02 -2.75 19.95
#